data_AF-A0A0D2PND8-F1
#
_entry.id   AF-A0A0D2PND8-F1
#
_cell.length_a   1.000
_cell.length_b   1.000
_cell.length_c   1.000
_cell.angle_alpha   90.00
_cell.angle_beta   90.00
_cell.angle_gamma   90.00
#
_symmetry.space_group_name_H-M   'P 1'
#
loop_
_entity.id
_entity.type
_entity.pdbx_description
1 polymer ?
#
loop_
_entity_poly.entity_id
_entity_poly.type
_entity_poly.pdbx_seq_one_letter_code
_entity_poly.pdbx_strand_id
1 'polypeptide(L)'
;MSGETASSSGIILEGIDDVEDYVWANEGVGFWDRYRHVYDHVENGNQAFRENRFEEAINNYTRASNMKPGDPIILGNRSAAYMRISLFLKHRSPTASEYRPLSGLDMTTLAELALKDAEKLMSLQNDAVRSYILKANALILLERYEMARDIILSGLQVDPSSNILQASLRNLERMPSSLIRTRGHDRLERTDDFDCTLCLKLLYEPITTPCGHSFCRSCLFQTMDRSNKCPLCRTVLFISPRTCAISVTLNNIIQRIFPQEYAERRSEQDSLINFGNDLIPLFVMDVVIPCQKFPLHIFEPRYRLMVSFIDFLILTVYYNFKKNGHVTMLVVQNALMHMSHLAELPLF
;
A
#
# COMPACT_ATOMS: atom_id res chain seq x y z
N MET A 1 -8.88 -29.89 37.57
CA MET A 1 -7.62 -29.39 38.16
C MET A 1 -7.84 -27.94 38.52
N SER A 2 -7.51 -27.63 39.76
CA SER A 2 -7.68 -26.36 40.48
C SER A 2 -7.03 -25.17 39.78
N GLY A 3 -7.58 -23.99 40.07
CA GLY A 3 -7.31 -22.75 39.35
C GLY A 3 -5.88 -22.26 39.43
N GLU A 4 -5.45 -21.69 38.32
CA GLU A 4 -4.34 -20.76 38.23
C GLU A 4 -4.90 -19.48 37.63
N THR A 5 -5.04 -18.46 38.49
CA THR A 5 -5.32 -17.09 38.09
C THR A 5 -4.07 -16.54 37.40
N ALA A 6 -3.96 -16.81 36.10
CA ALA A 6 -3.00 -16.13 35.24
C ALA A 6 -3.49 -14.70 35.02
N SER A 7 -2.98 -13.77 35.84
CA SER A 7 -2.97 -12.35 35.55
C SER A 7 -2.15 -12.12 34.28
N SER A 8 -2.76 -12.30 33.11
CA SER A 8 -2.16 -11.99 31.83
C SER A 8 -2.75 -10.69 31.30
N SER A 9 -1.88 -9.78 30.89
CA SER A 9 -2.15 -8.51 30.24
C SER A 9 -2.79 -8.71 28.85
N GLY A 10 -3.94 -9.40 28.81
CA GLY A 10 -4.67 -9.78 27.61
C GLY A 10 -5.87 -8.88 27.40
N ILE A 11 -6.12 -8.51 26.14
CA ILE A 11 -7.30 -7.75 25.76
C ILE A 11 -8.53 -8.64 25.99
N ILE A 12 -9.40 -8.22 26.90
CA ILE A 12 -10.67 -8.89 27.19
C ILE A 12 -11.66 -8.52 26.09
N LEU A 13 -12.11 -9.53 25.35
CA LEU A 13 -13.15 -9.40 24.32
C LEU A 13 -14.51 -9.62 24.99
N GLU A 14 -15.33 -8.58 25.04
CA GLU A 14 -16.64 -8.60 25.71
C GLU A 14 -17.74 -9.11 24.75
N GLY A 15 -18.76 -9.79 25.28
CA GLY A 15 -19.97 -10.14 24.51
C GLY A 15 -19.82 -11.30 23.52
N ILE A 16 -18.78 -12.13 23.69
CA ILE A 16 -18.55 -13.37 22.92
C ILE A 16 -18.54 -14.63 23.81
N ASP A 17 -19.05 -14.50 25.03
CA ASP A 17 -19.06 -15.57 26.02
C ASP A 17 -20.07 -16.66 25.71
N ASP A 18 -21.18 -16.30 25.05
CA ASP A 18 -22.29 -17.19 24.67
C ASP A 18 -22.81 -16.90 23.26
N VAL A 19 -23.65 -17.81 22.78
CA VAL A 19 -24.28 -17.84 21.46
C VAL A 19 -25.78 -17.60 21.56
N GLU A 20 -26.36 -17.02 20.51
CA GLU A 20 -27.81 -16.79 20.45
C GLU A 20 -28.54 -18.11 20.18
N ASP A 21 -29.62 -18.34 20.94
CA ASP A 21 -30.50 -19.48 20.69
C ASP A 21 -31.26 -19.29 19.38
N TYR A 22 -31.36 -20.38 18.61
CA TYR A 22 -32.00 -20.36 17.31
C TYR A 22 -33.49 -20.68 17.47
N VAL A 23 -34.31 -19.63 17.56
CA VAL A 23 -35.77 -19.78 17.69
C VAL A 23 -36.38 -20.08 16.32
N TRP A 24 -37.05 -21.24 16.23
CA TRP A 24 -37.83 -21.58 15.05
C TRP A 24 -39.14 -20.77 15.02
N ALA A 25 -39.22 -19.75 14.17
CA ALA A 25 -40.48 -19.12 13.83
C ALA A 25 -41.28 -20.04 12.89
N ASN A 26 -42.54 -20.31 13.23
CA ASN A 26 -43.41 -21.27 12.57
C ASN A 26 -43.87 -20.74 11.19
N GLU A 27 -42.96 -20.68 10.22
CA GLU A 27 -43.24 -20.25 8.85
C GLU A 27 -43.87 -21.38 8.03
N GLY A 28 -45.17 -21.61 8.24
CA GLY A 28 -46.03 -22.28 7.26
C GLY A 28 -45.88 -23.81 7.11
N VAL A 29 -47.03 -24.48 7.01
CA VAL A 29 -47.16 -25.93 6.91
C VAL A 29 -46.79 -26.41 5.51
N GLY A 30 -45.49 -26.52 5.22
CA GLY A 30 -44.98 -27.03 3.94
C GLY A 30 -43.46 -27.09 3.81
N PHE A 31 -42.74 -26.51 4.78
CA PHE A 31 -41.28 -26.31 4.75
C PHE A 31 -40.53 -27.20 5.76
N TRP A 32 -41.15 -28.30 6.15
CA TRP A 32 -40.81 -29.06 7.37
C TRP A 32 -39.49 -29.84 7.34
N ASP A 33 -39.02 -30.33 6.19
CA ASP A 33 -37.88 -31.27 6.17
C ASP A 33 -36.51 -30.60 5.95
N ARG A 34 -36.41 -29.55 5.14
CA ARG A 34 -35.10 -28.92 4.83
C ARG A 34 -34.56 -28.10 5.99
N TYR A 35 -35.44 -27.49 6.79
CA TYR A 35 -35.04 -26.55 7.84
C TYR A 35 -34.86 -27.23 9.19
N ARG A 36 -35.46 -28.41 9.43
CA ARG A 36 -35.22 -29.20 10.66
C ARG A 36 -33.73 -29.46 10.86
N HIS A 37 -33.05 -29.86 9.80
CA HIS A 37 -31.61 -30.06 9.82
C HIS A 37 -30.81 -28.78 10.13
N VAL A 38 -31.32 -27.60 9.76
CA VAL A 38 -30.70 -26.32 10.14
C VAL A 38 -30.81 -26.11 11.65
N TYR A 39 -32.00 -26.31 12.22
CA TYR A 39 -32.19 -26.24 13.66
C TYR A 39 -31.25 -27.21 14.39
N ASP A 40 -31.23 -28.48 13.98
CA ASP A 40 -30.36 -29.49 14.58
C ASP A 40 -28.88 -29.09 14.49
N HIS A 41 -28.43 -28.57 13.35
CA HIS A 41 -27.04 -28.12 13.20
C HIS A 41 -26.73 -26.91 14.08
N VAL A 42 -27.62 -25.93 14.16
CA VAL A 42 -27.38 -24.75 15.00
C VAL A 42 -27.38 -25.13 16.48
N GLU A 43 -28.31 -25.99 16.92
CA GLU A 43 -28.39 -26.42 18.31
C GLU A 43 -27.19 -27.28 18.72
N ASN A 44 -26.77 -28.23 17.87
CA ASN A 44 -25.54 -28.99 18.08
C ASN A 44 -24.30 -28.07 18.11
N GLY A 45 -24.28 -27.04 17.26
CA GLY A 45 -23.24 -26.02 17.26
C GLY A 45 -23.22 -25.21 18.55
N ASN A 46 -24.39 -24.80 19.05
CA ASN A 46 -24.55 -24.05 20.28
C ASN A 46 -24.10 -24.88 21.49
N GLN A 47 -24.49 -26.15 21.55
CA GLN A 47 -24.03 -27.07 22.58
C GLN A 47 -22.50 -27.24 22.55
N ALA A 48 -21.92 -27.52 21.37
CA ALA A 48 -20.47 -27.65 21.22
C ALA A 48 -19.72 -26.37 21.62
N PHE A 49 -20.26 -25.19 21.30
CA PHE A 49 -19.70 -23.90 21.69
C PHE A 49 -19.65 -23.74 23.22
N ARG A 50 -20.77 -24.03 23.92
CA ARG A 50 -20.86 -23.95 25.38
C ARG A 50 -19.94 -24.96 26.08
N GLU A 51 -19.68 -26.10 25.43
CA GLU A 51 -18.73 -27.11 25.88
C GLU A 51 -17.27 -26.83 25.47
N ASN A 52 -16.98 -25.63 24.93
CA ASN A 52 -15.66 -25.18 24.44
C ASN A 52 -15.07 -26.01 23.29
N ARG A 53 -15.88 -26.82 22.60
CA ARG A 53 -15.50 -27.56 21.38
C ARG A 53 -15.78 -26.71 20.14
N PHE A 54 -15.03 -25.63 20.00
CA PHE A 54 -15.28 -24.62 18.98
C PHE A 54 -15.10 -25.12 17.53
N GLU A 55 -14.20 -26.07 17.27
CA GLU A 55 -14.03 -26.64 15.92
C GLU A 55 -15.30 -27.38 15.46
N GLU A 56 -15.89 -28.17 16.35
CA GLU A 56 -17.17 -28.86 16.12
C GLU A 56 -18.30 -27.83 15.94
N ALA A 57 -18.30 -26.76 16.74
CA ALA A 57 -19.27 -25.68 16.61
C ALA A 57 -19.20 -25.01 15.23
N ILE A 58 -18.00 -24.63 14.76
CA ILE A 58 -17.79 -24.03 13.44
C ILE A 58 -18.25 -24.95 12.32
N ASN A 59 -17.94 -26.25 12.39
CA ASN A 59 -18.37 -27.21 11.37
C ASN A 59 -19.90 -27.30 11.31
N ASN A 60 -20.58 -27.34 12.46
CA ASN A 60 -22.04 -27.34 12.54
C ASN A 60 -22.66 -26.04 12.01
N TYR A 61 -22.17 -24.87 12.42
CA TYR A 61 -22.65 -23.59 11.89
C TYR A 61 -22.36 -23.42 10.39
N THR A 62 -21.25 -23.96 9.89
CA THR A 62 -20.93 -23.94 8.46
C THR A 62 -21.92 -24.77 7.66
N ARG A 63 -22.29 -25.96 8.15
CA ARG A 63 -23.35 -26.78 7.54
C ARG A 63 -24.68 -26.04 7.55
N ALA A 64 -25.05 -25.44 8.69
CA ALA A 64 -26.27 -24.64 8.81
C ALA A 64 -26.28 -23.45 7.83
N SER A 65 -25.16 -22.72 7.72
CA SER A 65 -24.99 -21.58 6.80
C SER A 65 -25.02 -22.00 5.32
N ASN A 66 -24.61 -23.22 4.98
CA ASN A 66 -24.71 -23.73 3.60
C ASN A 66 -26.18 -24.03 3.22
N MET A 67 -27.01 -24.37 4.20
CA MET A 67 -28.44 -24.65 4.01
C MET A 67 -29.28 -23.37 4.03
N LYS A 68 -29.00 -22.45 4.95
CA LYS A 68 -29.67 -21.15 5.09
C LYS A 68 -28.62 -20.02 5.09
N PRO A 69 -28.09 -19.63 3.92
CA PRO A 69 -27.07 -18.59 3.86
C PRO A 69 -27.66 -17.23 4.20
N GLY A 70 -26.97 -16.45 5.03
CA GLY A 70 -27.41 -15.10 5.39
C GLY A 70 -28.33 -15.02 6.61
N ASP A 71 -28.53 -16.13 7.33
CA ASP A 71 -29.23 -16.07 8.62
C ASP A 71 -28.40 -15.31 9.68
N PRO A 72 -28.95 -14.27 10.33
CA PRO A 72 -28.21 -13.45 11.30
C PRO A 72 -27.65 -14.23 12.48
N ILE A 73 -28.42 -15.18 13.04
CA ILE A 73 -28.04 -15.96 14.22
C ILE A 73 -26.90 -16.91 13.86
N ILE A 74 -27.00 -17.60 12.72
CA ILE A 74 -25.96 -18.53 12.26
C ILE A 74 -24.64 -17.78 12.01
N LEU A 75 -24.69 -16.63 11.33
CA LEU A 75 -23.50 -15.82 11.07
C LEU A 75 -22.89 -15.27 12.36
N GLY A 76 -23.71 -14.78 13.28
CA GLY A 76 -23.26 -14.26 14.57
C GLY A 76 -22.59 -15.33 15.42
N ASN A 77 -23.21 -16.51 15.54
CA ASN A 77 -22.69 -17.62 16.34
C ASN A 77 -21.42 -18.21 15.72
N ARG A 78 -21.34 -18.29 14.38
CA ARG A 78 -20.13 -18.73 13.69
C ARG A 78 -18.98 -17.75 13.86
N SER A 79 -19.24 -16.45 13.73
CA SER A 79 -18.25 -15.39 13.99
C SER A 79 -17.70 -15.47 15.42
N ALA A 80 -18.59 -15.63 16.41
CA ALA A 80 -18.19 -15.82 17.80
C ALA A 80 -17.30 -17.07 17.97
N ALA A 81 -17.65 -18.20 17.34
CA ALA A 81 -16.86 -19.42 17.40
C ALA A 81 -15.44 -19.25 16.83
N TYR A 82 -15.30 -18.58 15.69
CA TYR A 82 -13.99 -18.24 15.12
C TYR A 82 -13.15 -17.40 16.08
N MET A 83 -13.73 -16.36 16.70
CA MET A 83 -13.02 -15.51 17.66
C MET A 83 -12.57 -16.28 18.90
N ARG A 84 -13.40 -17.20 19.40
CA ARG A 84 -13.04 -18.02 20.58
C ARG A 84 -11.89 -18.98 20.29
N ILE A 85 -11.82 -19.59 19.11
CA ILE A 85 -10.62 -20.38 18.72
C ILE A 85 -9.41 -19.47 18.59
N SER A 86 -9.54 -18.34 17.91
CA SER A 86 -8.45 -17.37 17.75
C SER A 86 -7.88 -16.96 19.11
N LEU A 87 -8.76 -16.68 20.09
CA LEU A 87 -8.36 -16.32 21.45
C LEU A 87 -7.69 -17.50 22.18
N PHE A 88 -8.23 -18.72 22.04
CA PHE A 88 -7.62 -19.93 22.59
C PHE A 88 -6.20 -20.16 22.06
N LEU A 89 -5.98 -19.97 20.75
CA LEU A 89 -4.65 -20.05 20.14
C LEU A 89 -3.71 -18.94 20.65
N LYS A 90 -4.24 -17.74 20.92
CA LYS A 90 -3.47 -16.59 21.44
C LYS A 90 -2.95 -16.82 22.85
N HIS A 91 -3.75 -17.46 23.71
CA HIS A 91 -3.39 -17.72 25.10
C HIS A 91 -2.69 -19.06 25.32
N ARG A 92 -2.41 -19.81 24.24
CA ARG A 92 -1.73 -21.11 24.36
C ARG A 92 -0.30 -20.94 24.85
N SER A 93 0.10 -21.72 25.86
CA SER A 93 1.47 -21.67 26.38
C SER A 93 2.48 -22.21 25.36
N PRO A 94 3.73 -21.71 25.37
CA PRO A 94 4.81 -22.24 24.53
C PRO A 94 5.00 -23.75 24.74
N THR A 95 4.96 -24.22 26.00
CA THR A 95 5.09 -25.64 26.36
C THR A 95 4.01 -26.50 25.73
N ALA A 96 2.75 -26.04 25.66
CA ALA A 96 1.69 -26.78 25.01
C ALA A 96 1.92 -26.93 23.50
N SER A 97 2.64 -25.99 22.87
CA SER A 97 2.93 -25.98 21.44
C SER A 97 4.07 -26.93 21.03
N GLU A 98 4.98 -27.25 21.95
CA GLU A 98 6.07 -28.20 21.72
C GLU A 98 5.56 -29.66 21.61
N TYR A 99 4.58 -30.05 22.42
CA TYR A 99 4.11 -31.44 22.49
C TYR A 99 2.94 -31.76 21.55
N ARG A 100 2.26 -30.75 20.99
CA ARG A 100 1.11 -30.95 20.11
C ARG A 100 1.15 -29.98 18.92
N PRO A 101 1.55 -30.44 17.72
CA PRO A 101 1.53 -29.62 16.52
C PRO A 101 0.12 -29.08 16.26
N LEU A 102 0.02 -27.80 15.88
CA LEU A 102 -1.24 -27.23 15.42
C LEU A 102 -1.58 -27.82 14.06
N SER A 103 -2.79 -28.38 13.95
CA SER A 103 -3.36 -28.85 12.69
C SER A 103 -4.59 -27.99 12.44
N GLY A 104 -4.56 -27.09 11.45
CA GLY A 104 -5.69 -26.21 11.17
C GLY A 104 -5.29 -24.82 10.68
N LEU A 105 -6.27 -23.90 10.74
CA LEU A 105 -6.12 -22.49 10.38
C LEU A 105 -5.32 -21.75 11.46
N ASP A 106 -4.57 -20.73 11.04
CA ASP A 106 -3.85 -19.85 11.96
C ASP A 106 -4.80 -18.83 12.62
N MET A 107 -4.33 -18.19 13.69
CA MET A 107 -5.12 -17.21 14.44
C MET A 107 -5.62 -16.06 13.54
N THR A 108 -4.76 -15.55 12.67
CA THR A 108 -5.08 -14.41 11.80
C THR A 108 -6.20 -14.76 10.83
N THR A 109 -6.13 -15.93 10.16
CA THR A 109 -7.21 -16.33 9.23
C THR A 109 -8.53 -16.58 9.96
N LEU A 110 -8.51 -17.13 11.18
CA LEU A 110 -9.72 -17.27 11.99
C LEU A 110 -10.35 -15.91 12.32
N ALA A 111 -9.54 -14.91 12.70
CA ALA A 111 -10.02 -13.56 12.97
C ALA A 111 -10.54 -12.85 11.69
N GLU A 112 -9.93 -13.08 10.53
CA GLU A 112 -10.42 -12.58 9.24
C GLU A 112 -11.76 -13.22 8.83
N LEU A 113 -11.92 -14.53 9.06
CA LEU A 113 -13.21 -15.22 8.83
C LEU A 113 -14.30 -14.68 9.76
N ALA A 114 -13.98 -14.44 11.03
CA ALA A 114 -14.90 -13.81 11.97
C ALA A 114 -15.32 -12.41 11.51
N LEU A 115 -14.37 -11.61 11.03
CA LEU A 115 -14.63 -10.26 10.51
C LEU A 115 -15.58 -10.31 9.31
N LYS A 116 -15.37 -11.24 8.37
CA LYS A 116 -16.21 -11.41 7.19
C LYS A 116 -17.67 -11.74 7.56
N ASP A 117 -17.87 -12.62 8.53
CA ASP A 117 -19.21 -12.96 9.02
C ASP A 117 -19.87 -11.77 9.72
N ALA A 118 -19.11 -11.01 10.52
CA ALA A 118 -19.61 -9.81 11.19
C ALA A 118 -19.98 -8.68 10.20
N GLU A 119 -19.19 -8.47 9.14
CA GLU A 119 -19.49 -7.51 8.08
C GLU A 119 -20.74 -7.90 7.29
N LYS A 120 -20.88 -9.20 6.99
CA LYS A 120 -22.09 -9.70 6.36
C LYS A 120 -23.32 -9.55 7.27
N LEU A 121 -23.16 -9.74 8.57
CA LEU A 121 -24.24 -9.52 9.54
C LEU A 121 -24.67 -8.04 9.55
N MET A 122 -23.71 -7.11 9.54
CA MET A 122 -24.00 -5.66 9.47
C MET A 122 -24.67 -5.25 8.15
N SER A 123 -24.30 -5.85 7.02
CA SER A 123 -24.87 -5.48 5.72
C SER A 123 -26.32 -5.92 5.54
N LEU A 124 -26.79 -6.87 6.34
CA LEU A 124 -28.18 -7.35 6.33
C LEU A 124 -29.17 -6.37 7.01
N GLN A 125 -28.73 -5.14 7.33
CA GLN A 125 -29.55 -4.05 7.88
C GLN A 125 -30.38 -4.45 9.11
N ASN A 126 -29.79 -5.28 9.97
CA ASN A 126 -30.31 -5.52 11.30
C ASN A 126 -29.44 -4.69 12.25
N ASP A 127 -29.96 -3.56 12.76
CA ASP A 127 -29.28 -2.65 13.69
C ASP A 127 -29.07 -3.29 15.08
N ALA A 128 -28.54 -4.51 15.09
CA ALA A 128 -28.27 -5.27 16.27
C ALA A 128 -26.93 -4.81 16.84
N VAL A 129 -26.93 -4.34 18.09
CA VAL A 129 -25.72 -4.03 18.87
C VAL A 129 -24.67 -5.16 18.77
N ARG A 130 -25.13 -6.41 18.67
CA ARG A 130 -24.29 -7.59 18.47
C ARG A 130 -23.41 -7.54 17.22
N SER A 131 -23.87 -7.01 16.09
CA SER A 131 -23.05 -6.94 14.88
C SER A 131 -21.86 -5.99 15.05
N TYR A 132 -22.05 -4.88 15.76
CA TYR A 132 -20.98 -3.95 16.11
C TYR A 132 -19.98 -4.58 17.08
N ILE A 133 -20.47 -5.30 18.11
CA ILE A 133 -19.61 -6.03 19.07
C ILE A 133 -18.74 -7.05 18.33
N LEU A 134 -19.35 -7.91 17.50
CA LEU A 134 -18.61 -8.96 16.79
C LEU A 134 -17.57 -8.38 15.84
N LYS A 135 -17.92 -7.33 15.09
CA LYS A 135 -16.98 -6.66 14.17
C LYS A 135 -15.82 -6.00 14.92
N ALA A 136 -16.11 -5.29 16.02
CA ALA A 136 -15.09 -4.66 16.84
C ALA A 136 -14.13 -5.70 17.43
N ASN A 137 -14.66 -6.79 17.97
CA ASN A 137 -13.87 -7.89 18.54
C ASN A 137 -12.97 -8.57 17.50
N ALA A 138 -13.46 -8.80 16.28
CA ALA A 138 -12.66 -9.34 15.19
C ALA A 138 -11.51 -8.37 14.80
N LEU A 139 -11.78 -7.06 14.75
CA LEU A 139 -10.76 -6.05 14.48
C LEU A 139 -9.71 -5.95 15.59
N ILE A 140 -10.11 -6.12 16.86
CA ILE A 140 -9.20 -6.18 18.00
C ILE A 140 -8.26 -7.38 17.89
N LEU A 141 -8.78 -8.56 17.51
CA LEU A 141 -7.96 -9.75 17.28
C LEU A 141 -6.95 -9.57 16.15
N LEU A 142 -7.29 -8.78 15.13
CA LEU A 142 -6.41 -8.40 14.02
C LEU A 142 -5.47 -7.21 14.34
N GLU A 143 -5.49 -6.72 15.58
CA GLU A 143 -4.71 -5.55 16.02
C GLU A 143 -4.99 -4.30 15.19
N ARG A 144 -6.25 -4.12 14.78
CA ARG A 144 -6.75 -2.97 14.02
C ARG A 144 -7.58 -2.07 14.95
N TYR A 145 -6.95 -1.59 16.02
CA TYR A 145 -7.62 -0.92 17.15
C TYR A 145 -8.36 0.36 16.79
N GLU A 146 -7.83 1.17 15.85
CA GLU A 146 -8.49 2.41 15.40
C GLU A 146 -9.85 2.10 14.75
N MET A 147 -9.86 1.18 13.79
CA MET A 147 -11.10 0.76 13.15
C MET A 147 -12.05 0.10 14.15
N ALA A 148 -11.53 -0.67 15.12
CA ALA A 148 -12.37 -1.23 16.18
C ALA A 148 -13.04 -0.13 17.02
N ARG A 149 -12.30 0.92 17.37
CA ARG A 149 -12.79 2.08 18.13
C ARG A 149 -13.91 2.80 17.36
N ASP A 150 -13.71 3.07 16.07
CA ASP A 150 -14.73 3.73 15.24
C ASP A 150 -16.02 2.91 15.15
N ILE A 151 -15.91 1.59 15.03
CA ILE A 151 -17.06 0.67 15.03
C ILE A 151 -17.76 0.67 16.39
N ILE A 152 -17.02 0.66 17.51
CA ILE A 152 -17.62 0.73 18.86
C ILE A 152 -18.37 2.05 19.05
N LEU A 153 -17.79 3.17 18.63
CA LEU A 153 -18.45 4.48 18.68
C LEU A 153 -19.70 4.53 17.81
N SER A 154 -19.67 3.91 16.63
CA SER A 154 -20.85 3.77 15.77
C SER A 154 -21.94 2.92 16.44
N GLY A 155 -21.57 1.82 17.11
CA GLY A 155 -22.51 1.00 17.87
C GLY A 155 -23.12 1.72 19.08
N LEU A 156 -22.35 2.56 19.77
CA LEU A 156 -22.83 3.39 20.88
C LEU A 156 -23.77 4.51 20.43
N GLN A 157 -23.73 4.93 19.15
CA GLN A 157 -24.74 5.84 18.60
C GLN A 157 -26.09 5.14 18.43
N VAL A 158 -26.09 3.83 18.13
CA VAL A 158 -27.30 3.01 18.01
C VAL A 158 -27.86 2.68 19.39
N ASP A 159 -27.02 2.21 20.31
CA ASP A 159 -27.39 1.95 21.71
C ASP A 159 -26.38 2.58 22.68
N PRO A 160 -26.67 3.81 23.17
CA PRO A 160 -25.84 4.48 24.16
C PRO A 160 -25.76 3.75 25.50
N SER A 161 -26.72 2.88 25.80
CA SER A 161 -26.84 2.19 27.09
C SER A 161 -26.12 0.84 27.16
N SER A 162 -25.49 0.42 26.05
CA SER A 162 -24.78 -0.86 25.97
C SER A 162 -23.54 -0.89 26.88
N ASN A 163 -23.65 -1.60 27.99
CA ASN A 163 -22.54 -1.82 28.93
C ASN A 163 -21.34 -2.53 28.26
N ILE A 164 -21.61 -3.44 27.32
CA ILE A 164 -20.59 -4.22 26.61
C ILE A 164 -19.71 -3.29 25.77
N LEU A 165 -20.32 -2.45 24.93
CA LEU A 165 -19.57 -1.52 24.07
C LEU A 165 -18.82 -0.47 24.89
N GLN A 166 -19.41 0.03 25.98
CA GLN A 166 -18.74 0.95 26.90
C GLN A 166 -17.53 0.29 27.58
N ALA A 167 -17.63 -0.98 28.00
CA ALA A 167 -16.52 -1.72 28.58
C ALA A 167 -15.40 -1.95 27.56
N SER A 168 -15.73 -2.37 26.33
CA SER A 168 -14.77 -2.51 25.23
C SER A 168 -14.04 -1.20 24.92
N LEU A 169 -14.75 -0.07 24.90
CA LEU A 169 -14.14 1.25 24.67
C LEU A 169 -13.14 1.60 25.79
N ARG A 170 -13.53 1.44 27.05
CA ARG A 170 -12.64 1.69 28.20
C ARG A 170 -11.40 0.79 28.19
N ASN A 171 -11.54 -0.47 27.75
CA ASN A 171 -10.41 -1.39 27.62
C ASN A 171 -9.44 -0.93 26.54
N LEU A 172 -9.92 -0.42 25.41
CA LEU A 172 -9.08 0.17 24.36
C LEU A 172 -8.39 1.46 24.81
N GLU A 173 -9.10 2.36 25.51
CA GLU A 173 -8.54 3.63 25.99
C GLU A 173 -7.46 3.46 27.08
N ARG A 174 -7.50 2.36 27.82
CA ARG A 174 -6.47 2.01 28.82
C ARG A 174 -5.19 1.44 28.21
N MET A 175 -5.20 1.10 26.92
CA MET A 175 -4.00 0.58 26.27
C MET A 175 -2.97 1.70 26.10
N PRO A 176 -1.68 1.43 26.35
CA PRO A 176 -0.65 2.45 26.14
C PRO A 176 -0.63 2.88 24.68
N SER A 177 -0.43 4.18 24.44
CA SER A 177 -0.37 4.78 23.10
C SER A 177 0.68 4.13 22.18
N SER A 178 1.62 3.36 22.73
CA SER A 178 2.59 2.56 21.98
C SER A 178 2.00 1.31 21.31
N LEU A 179 0.90 0.74 21.83
CA LEU A 179 0.15 -0.38 21.24
C LEU A 179 -1.01 0.12 20.36
N ILE A 180 -1.55 1.30 20.67
CA ILE A 180 -2.39 2.09 19.77
C ILE A 180 -1.47 2.81 18.78
N ARG A 181 -0.57 2.06 18.12
CA ARG A 181 0.01 2.57 16.88
C ARG A 181 -1.13 2.56 15.88
N THR A 182 -1.57 3.76 15.54
CA THR A 182 -2.35 4.13 14.37
C THR A 182 -2.08 3.17 13.21
N ARG A 183 -2.92 2.16 13.06
CA ARG A 183 -3.22 1.56 11.74
C ARG A 183 -4.38 2.31 11.08
N GLY A 184 -4.71 3.50 11.56
CA GLY A 184 -5.45 4.49 10.79
C GLY A 184 -4.49 5.06 9.76
N HIS A 185 -4.56 4.56 8.53
CA HIS A 185 -4.02 5.24 7.34
C HIS A 185 -2.65 5.90 7.51
N ASP A 186 -1.75 5.28 8.29
CA ASP A 186 -0.43 5.81 8.53
C ASP A 186 0.35 5.58 7.24
N ARG A 187 0.60 6.68 6.53
CA ARG A 187 1.79 6.81 5.70
C ARG A 187 2.89 6.16 6.52
N LEU A 188 3.40 5.02 6.08
CA LEU A 188 4.53 4.35 6.72
C LEU A 188 5.49 5.48 7.08
N GLU A 189 5.71 5.73 8.38
CA GLU A 189 6.53 6.85 8.83
C GLU A 189 7.80 6.77 8.02
N ARG A 190 7.95 7.69 7.06
CA ARG A 190 8.79 7.48 5.90
C ARG A 190 10.21 7.55 6.44
N THR A 191 10.80 6.40 6.70
CA THR A 191 12.22 6.34 6.95
C THR A 191 12.89 6.79 5.66
N ASP A 192 13.88 7.67 5.76
CA ASP A 192 14.62 8.22 4.61
C ASP A 192 15.40 7.14 3.83
N ASP A 193 15.22 5.86 4.17
CA ASP A 193 15.84 4.69 3.56
C ASP A 193 15.50 4.52 2.07
N PHE A 194 14.35 5.05 1.63
CA PHE A 194 13.90 5.00 0.24
C PHE A 194 14.04 6.34 -0.50
N ASP A 195 14.75 7.29 0.09
CA ASP A 195 14.93 8.63 -0.44
C ASP A 195 16.19 8.71 -1.27
N CYS A 196 16.07 9.37 -2.41
CA CYS A 196 17.23 9.68 -3.22
C CYS A 196 18.00 10.82 -2.56
N THR A 197 19.26 10.59 -2.21
CA THR A 197 20.13 11.60 -1.59
C THR A 197 20.44 12.81 -2.48
N LEU A 198 20.08 12.77 -3.78
CA LEU A 198 20.26 13.87 -4.72
C LEU A 198 19.05 14.81 -4.78
N CYS A 199 17.84 14.26 -4.84
CA CYS A 199 16.61 15.06 -4.92
C CYS A 199 15.83 15.12 -3.61
N LEU A 200 16.23 14.36 -2.60
CA LEU A 200 15.60 14.26 -1.27
C LEU A 200 14.10 13.90 -1.36
N LYS A 201 13.75 13.11 -2.39
CA LYS A 201 12.41 12.58 -2.65
C LYS A 201 12.48 11.07 -2.85
N LEU A 202 11.32 10.41 -2.91
CA LEU A 202 11.22 8.99 -3.20
C LEU A 202 11.96 8.59 -4.47
N LEU A 203 12.75 7.53 -4.32
CA LEU A 203 13.45 6.87 -5.41
C LEU A 203 12.44 6.48 -6.51
N TYR A 204 12.62 7.09 -7.69
CA TYR A 204 11.86 6.80 -8.90
C TYR A 204 12.80 6.19 -9.95
N GLU A 205 12.41 5.03 -10.50
CA GLU A 205 13.30 4.19 -11.30
C GLU A 205 14.70 4.04 -10.66
N PRO A 206 14.79 3.46 -9.45
CA PRO A 206 16.04 3.42 -8.70
C PRO A 206 17.13 2.66 -9.45
N ILE A 207 18.32 3.24 -9.49
CA ILE A 207 19.54 2.61 -9.98
C ILE A 207 20.48 2.39 -8.81
N THR A 208 20.87 1.14 -8.59
CA THR A 208 21.90 0.78 -7.61
C THR A 208 23.26 0.71 -8.32
N THR A 209 24.17 1.58 -7.92
CA THR A 209 25.53 1.64 -8.44
C THR A 209 26.38 0.46 -7.95
N PRO A 210 27.47 0.09 -8.64
CA PRO A 210 28.38 -0.97 -8.19
C PRO A 210 28.99 -0.77 -6.79
N CYS A 211 29.00 0.47 -6.30
CA CYS A 211 29.44 0.78 -4.93
C CYS A 211 28.33 0.65 -3.86
N GLY A 212 27.14 0.15 -4.24
CA GLY A 212 26.03 -0.14 -3.32
C GLY A 212 25.04 1.01 -3.10
N HIS A 213 25.32 2.21 -3.60
CA HIS A 213 24.44 3.38 -3.42
C HIS A 213 23.34 3.44 -4.48
N SER A 214 22.12 3.80 -4.06
CA SER A 214 20.95 3.87 -4.93
C SER A 214 20.47 5.31 -5.14
N PHE A 215 20.11 5.65 -6.38
CA PHE A 215 19.66 6.99 -6.78
C PHE A 215 18.51 6.89 -7.79
N CYS A 216 17.74 7.96 -8.00
CA CYS A 216 16.83 8.01 -9.15
C CYS A 216 17.64 7.95 -10.45
N ARG A 217 17.10 7.26 -11.47
CA ARG A 217 17.74 7.17 -12.79
C ARG A 217 18.09 8.54 -13.37
N SER A 218 17.14 9.47 -13.38
CA SER A 218 17.35 10.83 -13.88
C SER A 218 18.42 11.59 -13.08
N CYS A 219 18.37 11.54 -11.75
CA CYS A 219 19.32 12.24 -10.89
C CYS A 219 20.75 11.73 -11.06
N LEU A 220 20.95 10.41 -11.17
CA LEU A 220 22.28 9.83 -11.38
C LEU A 220 22.88 10.29 -12.72
N PHE A 221 22.13 10.19 -13.82
CA PHE A 221 22.64 10.60 -15.13
C PHE A 221 22.93 12.09 -15.21
N GLN A 222 22.11 12.94 -14.59
CA GLN A 222 22.38 14.38 -14.53
C GLN A 222 23.68 14.72 -13.79
N THR A 223 24.04 13.97 -12.75
CA THR A 223 25.34 14.15 -12.06
C THR A 223 26.52 13.60 -12.85
N MET A 224 26.28 12.53 -13.63
CA MET A 224 27.29 11.86 -14.44
C MET A 224 27.79 12.72 -15.60
N ASP A 225 26.97 13.65 -16.09
CA ASP A 225 27.36 14.65 -17.09
C ASP A 225 28.55 15.51 -16.64
N ARG A 226 28.75 15.67 -15.33
CA ARG A 226 29.86 16.45 -14.75
C ARG A 226 31.04 15.57 -14.35
N SER A 227 30.77 14.40 -13.79
CA SER A 227 31.80 13.47 -13.33
C SER A 227 31.28 12.05 -13.23
N ASN A 228 32.08 11.08 -13.66
CA ASN A 228 31.77 9.64 -13.55
C ASN A 228 32.04 9.05 -12.15
N LYS A 229 31.71 9.79 -11.08
CA LYS A 229 31.95 9.38 -9.70
C LYS A 229 30.63 9.29 -8.94
N CYS A 230 30.54 8.37 -7.99
CA CYS A 230 29.39 8.26 -7.11
C CYS A 230 29.20 9.55 -6.29
N PRO A 231 28.01 10.16 -6.27
CA PRO A 231 27.76 11.37 -5.50
C PRO A 231 27.96 11.21 -3.98
N LEU A 232 27.77 9.98 -3.47
CA LEU A 232 27.89 9.69 -2.02
C LEU A 232 29.32 9.32 -1.62
N CYS A 233 29.89 8.27 -2.23
CA CYS A 233 31.20 7.75 -1.81
C CYS A 233 32.37 8.13 -2.74
N ARG A 234 32.11 8.85 -3.83
CA ARG A 234 33.11 9.32 -4.83
C ARG A 234 33.86 8.22 -5.58
N THR A 235 33.49 6.95 -5.40
CA THR A 235 34.00 5.82 -6.19
C THR A 235 33.73 6.04 -7.68
N VAL A 236 34.72 5.76 -8.53
CA VAL A 236 34.56 5.86 -9.99
C VAL A 236 33.56 4.81 -10.46
N LEU A 237 32.54 5.26 -11.19
CA LEU A 237 31.47 4.40 -11.70
C LEU A 237 31.69 4.12 -13.19
N PHE A 238 31.83 2.84 -13.54
CA PHE A 238 31.93 2.37 -14.93
C PHE A 238 30.55 1.98 -15.48
N ILE A 239 29.64 2.94 -15.52
CA ILE A 239 28.24 2.73 -15.92
C ILE A 239 27.85 3.66 -17.06
N SER A 240 26.96 3.19 -17.93
CA SER A 240 26.42 3.93 -19.07
C SER A 240 24.90 3.75 -19.11
N PRO A 241 24.14 4.62 -19.82
CA PRO A 241 22.69 4.48 -19.96
C PRO A 241 22.22 3.11 -20.48
N ARG A 242 23.09 2.38 -21.19
CA ARG A 242 22.80 1.03 -21.71
C ARG A 242 23.15 -0.09 -20.74
N THR A 243 24.13 0.13 -19.86
CA THR A 243 24.62 -0.89 -18.90
C THR A 243 24.00 -0.73 -17.52
N CYS A 244 23.30 0.37 -17.27
CA CYS A 244 22.69 0.68 -15.99
C CYS A 244 21.20 0.30 -15.99
N ALA A 245 20.90 -0.88 -15.46
CA ALA A 245 19.52 -1.32 -15.30
C ALA A 245 18.87 -0.74 -14.03
N ILE A 246 17.56 -0.55 -14.09
CA ILE A 246 16.75 -0.22 -12.91
C ILE A 246 16.78 -1.41 -11.96
N SER A 247 16.97 -1.14 -10.67
CA SER A 247 16.91 -2.15 -9.62
C SER A 247 15.47 -2.65 -9.47
N VAL A 248 15.17 -3.78 -10.10
CA VAL A 248 13.81 -4.35 -10.15
C VAL A 248 13.27 -4.63 -8.75
N THR A 249 14.09 -5.24 -7.88
CA THR A 249 13.68 -5.57 -6.50
C THR A 249 13.35 -4.32 -5.70
N LEU A 250 14.24 -3.31 -5.72
CA LEU A 250 14.02 -2.06 -4.98
C LEU A 250 12.82 -1.30 -5.52
N ASN A 251 12.66 -1.25 -6.84
CA ASN A 251 11.51 -0.64 -7.51
C ASN A 251 10.18 -1.32 -7.11
N ASN A 252 10.14 -2.65 -7.09
CA ASN A 252 8.94 -3.40 -6.71
C ASN A 252 8.60 -3.20 -5.22
N ILE A 253 9.60 -3.14 -4.35
CA ILE A 253 9.41 -2.85 -2.92
C ILE A 253 8.78 -1.47 -2.76
N ILE A 254 9.36 -0.45 -3.40
CA ILE A 254 8.87 0.93 -3.33
C ILE A 254 7.43 1.03 -3.85
N GLN A 255 7.11 0.43 -4.99
CA GLN A 255 5.75 0.47 -5.55
C GLN A 255 4.70 -0.21 -4.67
N ARG A 256 5.07 -1.27 -3.95
CA ARG A 256 4.15 -1.98 -3.04
C ARG A 256 3.94 -1.23 -1.73
N ILE A 257 4.99 -0.59 -1.21
CA ILE A 257 4.94 0.12 0.08
C ILE A 257 4.37 1.54 -0.09
N PHE A 258 4.75 2.26 -1.15
CA PHE A 258 4.41 3.66 -1.40
C PHE A 258 3.76 3.90 -2.77
N PRO A 259 2.59 3.29 -3.06
CA PRO A 259 1.99 3.35 -4.40
C PRO A 259 1.56 4.75 -4.84
N GLN A 260 1.03 5.57 -3.91
CA GLN A 260 0.57 6.94 -4.22
C GLN A 260 1.75 7.88 -4.49
N GLU A 261 2.74 7.92 -3.59
CA GLU A 261 3.93 8.77 -3.75
C GLU A 261 4.75 8.38 -4.99
N TYR A 262 4.84 7.09 -5.33
CA TYR A 262 5.49 6.66 -6.56
C TYR A 262 4.74 7.14 -7.81
N ALA A 263 3.40 7.15 -7.79
CA ALA A 263 2.59 7.68 -8.88
C ALA A 263 2.75 9.21 -9.04
N GLU A 264 2.87 9.96 -7.94
CA GLU A 264 3.20 11.39 -7.97
C GLU A 264 4.56 11.64 -8.62
N ARG A 265 5.59 10.88 -8.23
CA ARG A 265 6.93 10.97 -8.83
C ARG A 265 6.93 10.68 -10.33
N ARG A 266 6.11 9.72 -10.77
CA ARG A 266 5.91 9.44 -12.21
C ARG A 266 5.32 10.64 -12.93
N SER A 267 4.26 11.24 -12.39
CA SER A 267 3.64 12.43 -12.98
C SER A 267 4.61 13.62 -13.05
N GLU A 268 5.41 13.85 -12.01
CA GLU A 268 6.46 14.87 -12.02
C GLU A 268 7.46 14.62 -13.16
N GLN A 269 7.92 13.38 -13.33
CA GLN A 269 8.88 13.03 -14.39
C GLN A 269 8.27 13.17 -15.80
N ASP A 270 7.03 12.74 -15.99
CA ASP A 270 6.32 12.84 -17.27
C ASP A 270 6.13 14.32 -17.67
N SER A 271 5.84 15.21 -16.71
CA SER A 271 5.72 16.65 -16.96
C SER A 271 7.05 17.32 -17.39
N LEU A 272 8.19 16.78 -16.97
CA LEU A 272 9.52 17.27 -17.36
C LEU A 272 9.95 16.81 -18.76
N ILE A 273 9.33 15.74 -19.28
CA ILE A 273 9.66 15.14 -20.57
C ILE A 273 8.68 15.60 -21.65
N ASN A 274 7.38 15.68 -21.32
CA ASN A 274 6.34 16.22 -22.19
C ASN A 274 6.10 17.70 -21.88
N PHE A 275 6.93 18.57 -22.44
CA PHE A 275 6.48 19.91 -22.74
C PHE A 275 5.36 19.74 -23.77
N GLY A 276 4.15 20.20 -23.50
CA GLY A 276 3.09 20.22 -24.52
C GLY A 276 3.54 20.96 -25.79
N ASN A 277 2.67 21.07 -26.79
CA ASN A 277 2.94 21.72 -28.09
C ASN A 277 3.42 23.20 -28.05
N ASP A 278 3.76 23.73 -26.88
CA ASP A 278 4.36 25.03 -26.69
C ASP A 278 5.83 24.99 -27.10
N LEU A 279 6.11 25.46 -28.32
CA LEU A 279 7.46 25.73 -28.80
C LEU A 279 8.15 26.71 -27.84
N ILE A 280 9.02 26.20 -26.97
CA ILE A 280 9.97 27.01 -26.22
C ILE A 280 11.10 27.37 -27.18
N PRO A 281 11.29 28.65 -27.54
CA PRO A 281 12.42 29.03 -28.39
C PRO A 281 13.72 28.73 -27.63
N LEU A 282 14.49 27.77 -28.13
CA LEU A 282 15.79 27.37 -27.57
C LEU A 282 16.77 28.54 -27.50
N PHE A 283 16.60 29.52 -28.38
CA PHE A 283 17.43 30.71 -28.52
C PHE A 283 16.52 31.93 -28.76
N VAL A 284 16.67 32.96 -27.93
CA VAL A 284 16.18 34.31 -28.24
C VAL A 284 17.34 35.04 -28.89
N MET A 285 17.27 35.27 -30.20
CA MET A 285 18.33 36.01 -30.91
C MET A 285 18.03 37.51 -30.84
N ASP A 286 18.92 38.27 -30.21
CA ASP A 286 19.01 39.72 -30.41
C ASP A 286 19.59 40.02 -31.80
N VAL A 287 19.35 41.22 -32.32
CA VAL A 287 19.80 41.67 -33.66
C VAL A 287 21.29 41.38 -33.87
N VAL A 288 21.62 40.49 -34.81
CA VAL A 288 23.00 40.06 -35.11
C VAL A 288 23.54 40.81 -36.32
N ILE A 289 24.73 41.39 -36.19
CA ILE A 289 25.49 42.00 -37.29
C ILE A 289 26.40 40.93 -37.92
N PRO A 290 26.52 40.85 -39.26
CA PRO A 290 27.45 39.92 -39.92
C PRO A 290 28.88 40.05 -39.37
N CYS A 291 29.59 38.92 -39.25
CA CYS A 291 30.96 38.80 -38.71
C CYS A 291 31.14 39.17 -37.22
N GLN A 292 30.08 39.47 -36.47
CA GLN A 292 30.18 39.69 -35.02
C GLN A 292 30.25 38.37 -34.26
N LYS A 293 31.17 38.26 -33.31
CA LYS A 293 31.23 37.12 -32.39
C LYS A 293 30.05 37.17 -31.44
N PHE A 294 29.20 36.16 -31.47
CA PHE A 294 28.04 36.06 -30.60
C PHE A 294 28.23 34.93 -29.56
N PRO A 295 28.12 35.23 -28.24
CA PRO A 295 28.18 34.22 -27.21
C PRO A 295 26.82 33.51 -27.04
N LEU A 296 26.78 32.21 -27.35
CA LEU A 296 25.59 31.38 -27.11
C LEU A 296 25.68 30.73 -25.72
N HIS A 297 24.71 31.04 -24.87
CA HIS A 297 24.58 30.45 -23.55
C HIS A 297 23.66 29.23 -23.61
N ILE A 298 24.24 28.04 -23.75
CA ILE A 298 23.50 26.78 -23.75
C ILE A 298 23.42 26.26 -22.31
N PHE A 299 22.26 26.42 -21.69
CA PHE A 299 22.04 26.10 -20.28
C PHE A 299 21.87 24.59 -20.01
N GLU A 300 21.41 23.81 -20.99
CA GLU A 300 21.12 22.39 -20.80
C GLU A 300 22.01 21.47 -21.67
N PRO A 301 22.63 20.41 -21.09
CA PRO A 301 23.57 19.53 -21.81
C PRO A 301 22.98 18.82 -23.03
N ARG A 302 21.68 18.47 -22.99
CA ARG A 302 20.96 17.83 -24.11
C ARG A 302 21.06 18.63 -25.42
N TYR A 303 21.09 19.96 -25.32
CA TYR A 303 21.18 20.84 -26.48
C TYR A 303 22.62 21.05 -26.98
N ARG A 304 23.65 20.69 -26.22
CA ARG A 304 25.04 20.73 -26.70
C ARG A 304 25.28 19.72 -27.83
N LEU A 305 24.68 18.53 -27.73
CA LEU A 305 24.76 17.50 -28.77
C LEU A 305 23.98 17.89 -30.03
N MET A 306 22.82 18.54 -29.87
CA MET A 306 22.06 19.10 -31.00
C MET A 306 22.86 20.19 -31.72
N VAL A 307 23.51 21.10 -30.99
CA VAL A 307 24.33 22.17 -31.60
C VAL A 307 25.54 21.60 -32.36
N SER A 308 26.21 20.55 -31.84
CA SER A 308 27.28 19.87 -32.59
C SER A 308 26.81 19.10 -33.84
N PHE A 309 25.50 18.84 -33.96
CA PHE A 309 24.90 18.19 -35.15
C PHE A 309 24.43 19.21 -36.18
N ILE A 310 24.01 20.40 -35.74
CA ILE A 310 23.62 21.52 -36.61
C ILE A 310 24.81 22.05 -37.44
N ASP A 311 26.05 21.76 -37.02
CA ASP A 311 27.30 21.98 -37.77
C ASP A 311 27.24 21.47 -39.23
N PHE A 312 26.39 20.48 -39.53
CA PHE A 312 26.29 19.90 -40.87
C PHE A 312 25.24 20.56 -41.79
N LEU A 313 24.28 21.31 -41.23
CA LEU A 313 23.14 21.85 -41.99
C LEU A 313 23.25 23.34 -42.36
N ILE A 314 24.14 24.10 -41.74
CA ILE A 314 24.33 25.55 -42.00
C ILE A 314 25.71 25.75 -42.62
N LEU A 315 25.73 25.88 -43.95
CA LEU A 315 26.91 25.67 -44.82
C LEU A 315 28.10 26.62 -44.64
N THR A 316 28.15 27.57 -43.69
CA THR A 316 29.41 28.31 -43.39
C THR A 316 29.40 29.06 -42.06
N VAL A 317 29.46 28.37 -40.92
CA VAL A 317 29.73 28.99 -39.61
C VAL A 317 30.87 28.27 -38.92
N TYR A 318 31.94 29.00 -38.57
CA TYR A 318 33.09 28.44 -37.84
C TYR A 318 32.87 28.63 -36.34
N TYR A 319 32.95 27.55 -35.57
CA TYR A 319 32.77 27.57 -34.13
C TYR A 319 33.99 26.96 -33.40
N ASN A 320 34.34 27.49 -32.22
CA ASN A 320 35.46 27.02 -31.40
C ASN A 320 35.02 26.76 -29.95
N PHE A 321 34.98 25.49 -29.53
CA PHE A 321 34.53 25.08 -28.20
C PHE A 321 35.64 25.26 -27.16
N LYS A 322 35.47 26.24 -26.26
CA LYS A 322 36.38 26.40 -25.12
C LYS A 322 35.92 25.50 -23.98
N LYS A 323 36.88 24.81 -23.33
CA LYS A 323 36.69 23.83 -22.24
C LYS A 323 35.75 24.24 -21.08
N ASN A 324 35.40 25.53 -20.98
CA ASN A 324 34.54 26.09 -19.94
C ASN A 324 33.07 26.28 -20.38
N GLY A 325 32.64 25.74 -21.53
CA GLY A 325 31.25 25.79 -21.98
C GLY A 325 30.83 27.07 -22.71
N HIS A 326 31.80 27.88 -23.17
CA HIS A 326 31.53 29.08 -23.97
C HIS A 326 31.62 28.77 -25.47
N VAL A 327 30.56 29.19 -26.20
CA VAL A 327 30.45 29.03 -27.65
C VAL A 327 30.60 30.39 -28.35
N THR A 328 31.65 30.62 -29.16
CA THR A 328 31.81 31.81 -30.02
C THR A 328 31.57 31.49 -31.50
N MET A 329 30.42 31.91 -32.06
CA MET A 329 30.14 31.79 -33.50
C MET A 329 30.73 32.96 -34.32
N LEU A 330 31.24 32.66 -35.53
CA LEU A 330 31.58 33.65 -36.55
C LEU A 330 30.72 33.41 -37.80
N VAL A 331 29.81 34.33 -38.13
CA VAL A 331 28.92 34.21 -39.31
C VAL A 331 29.69 34.63 -40.56
N VAL A 332 29.92 33.71 -41.50
CA VAL A 332 30.55 34.01 -42.81
C VAL A 332 29.47 33.96 -43.89
N GLN A 333 29.29 35.06 -44.61
CA GLN A 333 28.28 35.17 -45.65
C GLN A 333 28.79 34.47 -46.91
N ASN A 334 28.17 33.37 -47.32
CA ASN A 334 28.12 33.03 -48.73
C ASN A 334 26.76 32.46 -49.14
N ALA A 335 26.27 33.01 -50.25
CA ALA A 335 24.91 32.92 -50.74
C ALA A 335 24.50 31.51 -51.17
N LEU A 336 23.18 31.24 -51.04
CA LEU A 336 22.27 30.41 -51.87
C LEU A 336 21.25 29.75 -50.92
N MET A 337 20.07 30.34 -50.75
CA MET A 337 18.83 29.99 -51.47
C MET A 337 18.50 28.49 -51.48
N HIS A 338 17.28 28.20 -51.01
CA HIS A 338 16.56 26.91 -50.96
C HIS A 338 16.94 25.94 -49.84
N MET A 339 15.96 25.60 -48.99
CA MET A 339 15.50 24.22 -48.71
C MET A 339 14.32 24.26 -47.73
N SER A 340 13.16 24.67 -48.24
CA SER A 340 11.84 24.54 -47.62
C SER A 340 11.29 23.10 -47.69
N HIS A 341 12.14 22.06 -47.63
CA HIS A 341 11.73 20.69 -47.98
C HIS A 341 12.27 19.55 -47.11
N LEU A 342 12.92 19.81 -45.97
CA LEU A 342 13.42 18.74 -45.09
C LEU A 342 12.49 18.41 -43.90
N ALA A 343 11.19 18.75 -43.99
CA ALA A 343 10.19 18.41 -42.97
C ALA A 343 9.60 17.00 -43.11
N GLU A 344 10.05 16.19 -44.07
CA GLU A 344 9.55 14.84 -44.29
C GLU A 344 10.71 13.87 -44.46
N LEU A 345 11.28 13.36 -43.37
CA LEU A 345 11.90 12.03 -43.35
C LEU A 345 11.89 11.50 -41.89
N PRO A 346 11.48 10.25 -41.65
CA PRO A 346 11.31 9.72 -40.31
C PRO A 346 12.66 9.38 -39.66
N LEU A 347 12.71 9.63 -38.36
CA LEU A 347 13.79 9.29 -37.45
C LEU A 347 14.09 7.78 -37.51
N PHE A 348 15.38 7.44 -37.68
CA PHE A 348 15.96 6.14 -37.33
C PHE A 348 17.03 6.33 -36.26
#